data_AF-A0AAQ3Q766-F1
#
_entry.id   AF-A0AAQ3Q766-F1
#
_cell.length_a   1.000
_cell.length_b   1.000
_cell.length_c   1.000
_cell.angle_alpha   90.00
_cell.angle_beta   90.00
_cell.angle_gamma   90.00
#
_symmetry.space_group_name_H-M   'P 1'
#
loop_
_entity.id
_entity.type
_entity.pdbx_description
1 polymer ?
#
loop_
_entity_poly.entity_id
_entity_poly.type
_entity_poly.pdbx_seq_one_letter_code
_entity_poly.pdbx_strand_id
1 'polypeptide(L)'
;MNKIDRIVMGNGSVITEHDDILLAFSDFYCNLWSESTSISDNFIAQLHFGSIDHANANNLIVPFSLTEVWNVVKSLPNGKSPGLDDFTGEFYKYYWHLIFEDFMNCMHDFHQNNMLPRDWNKTVLSFIPKVRNSSGVGDFRPIALCNLSYRILSKCLANRLKCVLPKLVSYEQSAFIQGRSIHDNILLAQEIAHSMYASKCKNPYVMIKIDLAKVYDKVSWDSILTILKACNFPSVFINWINSCLSTVDFACLLNNKLSHFFGSKRGLSSKRGLRQGDPLSPYLGTSYRSAIIDNCCWYIWHARNLLVHEVRQHIPSILVTQILAFTEAYFSKMNPKGNSISKSILVKWNPPPFGFYKINCDASFIVDDGGLGVVVRSDNGYYSFVLSCYEIGNSALHLEAMAIKKCLTFALEQNFPYFHIETDSKIMVDVLNKKMEVPWEIDSIVADIFHLSM
;
A
#
# COMPACT_ATOMS: atom_id res chain seq x y z
N MET A 1 -16.53 -14.27 11.69
CA MET A 1 -15.17 -13.91 12.14
C MET A 1 -14.22 -14.99 11.65
N ASN A 2 -13.07 -14.63 11.08
CA ASN A 2 -12.07 -15.61 10.65
C ASN A 2 -11.46 -16.26 11.89
N LYS A 3 -11.71 -17.55 12.09
CA LYS A 3 -11.12 -18.33 13.16
C LYS A 3 -9.76 -18.86 12.69
N ILE A 4 -8.72 -18.66 13.48
CA ILE A 4 -7.38 -19.17 13.20
C ILE A 4 -7.17 -20.37 14.12
N ASP A 5 -7.38 -21.57 13.58
CA ASP A 5 -7.31 -22.83 14.32
C ASP A 5 -5.94 -23.51 14.24
N ARG A 6 -5.12 -23.14 13.26
CA ARG A 6 -3.76 -23.66 13.09
C ARG A 6 -2.88 -22.67 12.36
N ILE A 7 -1.57 -22.74 12.63
CA ILE A 7 -0.54 -22.09 11.82
C ILE A 7 0.62 -23.06 11.54
N VAL A 8 1.29 -22.85 10.42
CA VAL A 8 2.51 -23.55 10.00
C VAL A 8 3.68 -22.59 10.15
N MET A 9 4.66 -22.98 10.95
CA MET A 9 5.88 -22.22 11.19
C MET A 9 6.89 -22.42 10.07
N GLY A 10 7.90 -21.54 9.97
CA GLY A 10 8.91 -21.59 8.89
C GLY A 10 9.77 -22.86 8.86
N ASN A 11 9.83 -23.61 9.98
CA ASN A 11 10.48 -24.92 10.10
C ASN A 11 9.56 -26.09 9.70
N GLY A 12 8.32 -25.82 9.24
CA GLY A 12 7.33 -26.83 8.90
C GLY A 12 6.50 -27.37 10.08
N SER A 13 6.76 -26.95 11.32
CA SER A 13 5.96 -27.39 12.48
C SER A 13 4.58 -26.75 12.48
N VAL A 14 3.55 -27.54 12.79
CA VAL A 14 2.17 -27.06 12.90
C VAL A 14 1.85 -26.78 14.36
N ILE A 15 1.36 -25.57 14.64
CA ILE A 15 0.86 -25.17 15.96
C ILE A 15 -0.66 -25.13 15.89
N THR A 16 -1.32 -25.82 16.82
CA THR A 16 -2.78 -25.90 16.95
C THR A 16 -3.30 -25.36 18.27
N GLU A 17 -2.45 -25.31 19.30
CA GLU A 17 -2.82 -24.76 20.60
C GLU A 17 -3.02 -23.24 20.52
N HIS A 18 -4.15 -22.76 20.99
CA HIS A 18 -4.57 -21.38 20.78
C HIS A 18 -3.59 -20.35 21.38
N ASP A 19 -3.06 -20.64 22.56
CA ASP A 19 -2.13 -19.75 23.25
C ASP A 19 -0.78 -19.70 22.54
N ASP A 20 -0.32 -20.82 22.01
CA ASP A 20 0.90 -20.89 21.21
C ASP A 20 0.74 -20.17 19.87
N ILE A 21 -0.44 -20.25 19.24
CA ILE A 21 -0.77 -19.46 18.04
C ILE A 21 -0.70 -17.96 18.39
N LEU A 22 -1.34 -17.54 19.49
CA LEU A 22 -1.36 -16.13 19.92
C LEU A 22 0.04 -15.60 20.24
N LEU A 23 0.87 -16.41 20.90
CA LEU A 23 2.28 -16.12 21.13
C LEU A 23 3.06 -16.01 19.83
N ALA A 24 2.88 -16.94 18.89
CA ALA A 24 3.57 -16.90 17.61
C ALA A 24 3.27 -15.63 16.80
N PHE A 25 2.02 -15.14 16.81
CA PHE A 25 1.67 -13.85 16.20
C PHE A 25 2.34 -12.68 16.92
N SER A 26 2.24 -12.64 18.26
CA SER A 26 2.85 -11.58 19.08
C SER A 26 4.36 -11.49 18.84
N ASP A 27 5.06 -12.62 18.90
CA ASP A 27 6.50 -12.70 18.71
C ASP A 27 6.90 -12.34 17.27
N PHE A 28 6.15 -12.80 16.28
CA PHE A 28 6.40 -12.46 14.89
C PHE A 28 6.39 -10.94 14.66
N TYR A 29 5.34 -10.24 15.11
CA TYR A 29 5.23 -8.78 14.92
C TYR A 29 6.17 -8.00 15.84
N CYS A 30 6.38 -8.46 17.08
CA CYS A 30 7.36 -7.88 17.98
C CYS A 30 8.76 -7.90 17.35
N ASN A 31 9.19 -9.05 16.83
CA ASN A 31 10.48 -9.18 16.15
C ASN A 31 10.52 -8.35 14.86
N LEU A 32 9.48 -8.46 14.02
CA LEU A 32 9.37 -7.72 12.77
C LEU A 32 9.52 -6.22 12.97
N TRP A 33 8.97 -5.65 14.03
CA TRP A 33 9.02 -4.20 14.30
C TRP A 33 10.16 -3.76 15.20
N SER A 34 10.83 -4.66 15.91
CA SER A 34 12.01 -4.33 16.74
C SER A 34 13.28 -4.06 15.93
N GLU A 35 13.37 -4.59 14.71
CA GLU A 35 14.52 -4.39 13.84
C GLU A 35 14.61 -2.91 13.43
N SER A 36 15.67 -2.22 13.86
CA SER A 36 16.00 -0.89 13.35
C SER A 36 16.98 -0.96 12.21
N THR A 37 16.65 -0.21 11.17
CA THR A 37 17.62 0.28 10.23
C THR A 37 17.59 1.79 10.23
N SER A 38 18.73 2.40 10.51
CA SER A 38 18.96 3.82 10.26
C SER A 38 19.52 4.01 8.86
N ILE A 39 18.92 4.93 8.11
CA ILE A 39 19.56 5.50 6.93
C ILE A 39 20.60 6.49 7.45
N SER A 40 21.83 6.44 6.95
CA SER A 40 22.87 7.39 7.39
C SER A 40 22.50 8.81 7.01
N ASP A 41 22.63 9.76 7.94
CA ASP A 41 22.33 11.18 7.70
C ASP A 41 23.07 11.76 6.48
N ASN A 42 24.31 11.32 6.25
CA ASN A 42 25.11 11.70 5.07
C ASN A 42 24.47 11.31 3.74
N PHE A 43 23.71 10.21 3.72
CA PHE A 43 22.98 9.78 2.52
C PHE A 43 21.74 10.64 2.31
N ILE A 44 20.99 10.94 3.38
CA ILE A 44 19.79 11.78 3.28
C ILE A 44 20.15 13.22 2.88
N ALA A 45 21.29 13.75 3.33
CA ALA A 45 21.77 15.07 2.92
C ALA A 45 22.06 15.18 1.41
N GLN A 46 22.26 14.05 0.72
CA GLN A 46 22.48 13.99 -0.74
C GLN A 46 21.17 13.82 -1.52
N LEU A 47 20.06 13.54 -0.83
CA LEU A 47 18.76 13.35 -1.46
C LEU A 47 18.09 14.71 -1.73
N HIS A 48 17.48 14.81 -2.90
CA HIS A 48 16.65 15.94 -3.27
C HIS A 48 15.25 15.76 -2.67
N PHE A 49 14.83 16.74 -1.87
CA PHE A 49 13.50 16.80 -1.30
C PHE A 49 12.81 18.09 -1.71
N GLY A 50 11.49 18.01 -1.93
CA GLY A 50 10.64 19.19 -1.80
C GLY A 50 10.76 19.76 -0.39
N SER A 51 10.65 21.07 -0.26
CA SER A 51 10.70 21.77 1.04
C SER A 51 9.40 22.52 1.27
N ILE A 52 8.91 22.51 2.50
CA ILE A 52 7.78 23.35 2.86
C ILE A 52 8.22 24.80 3.10
N ASP A 53 7.42 25.74 2.61
CA ASP A 53 7.60 27.16 2.92
C ASP A 53 7.27 27.47 4.40
N HIS A 54 7.75 28.62 4.88
CA HIS A 54 7.55 29.06 6.27
C HIS A 54 6.07 29.21 6.66
N ALA A 55 5.21 29.61 5.73
CA ALA A 55 3.78 29.80 6.02
C ALA A 55 3.09 28.46 6.30
N ASN A 56 3.35 27.44 5.47
CA ASN A 56 2.87 26.08 5.67
C ASN A 56 3.47 25.47 6.94
N ALA A 57 4.77 25.67 7.18
CA ALA A 57 5.44 25.19 8.39
C ALA A 57 4.76 25.73 9.66
N ASN A 58 4.46 27.03 9.71
CA ASN A 58 3.74 27.63 10.83
C ASN A 58 2.31 27.10 10.96
N ASN A 59 1.60 26.90 9.85
CA ASN A 59 0.25 26.34 9.87
C ASN A 59 0.19 24.91 10.43
N LEU A 60 1.25 24.11 10.26
CA LEU A 60 1.30 22.76 10.81
C LEU A 60 1.30 22.72 12.34
N ILE A 61 1.81 23.77 13.00
CA ILE A 61 2.03 23.81 14.45
C ILE A 61 1.04 24.69 15.22
N VAL A 62 0.00 25.22 14.56
CA VAL A 62 -1.05 26.00 15.23
C VAL A 62 -1.75 25.16 16.30
N PRO A 63 -2.12 25.72 17.48
CA PRO A 63 -2.91 25.01 18.48
C PRO A 63 -4.18 24.38 17.88
N PHE A 64 -4.55 23.19 18.33
CA PHE A 64 -5.78 22.53 17.87
C PHE A 64 -6.99 23.36 18.29
N SER A 65 -7.84 23.72 17.32
CA SER A 65 -9.08 24.44 17.61
C SER A 65 -10.22 23.46 17.88
N LEU A 66 -11.21 23.88 18.69
CA LEU A 66 -12.43 23.09 18.91
C LEU A 66 -13.11 22.77 17.57
N THR A 67 -13.14 23.73 16.64
CA THR A 67 -13.74 23.55 15.30
C THR A 67 -13.00 22.49 14.48
N GLU A 68 -11.66 22.51 14.50
CA GLU A 68 -10.83 21.50 13.81
C GLU A 68 -11.14 20.09 14.34
N VAL A 69 -11.10 19.92 15.66
CA VAL A 69 -11.34 18.63 16.31
C VAL A 69 -12.79 18.17 16.11
N TRP A 70 -13.75 19.07 16.27
CA TRP A 70 -15.16 18.75 16.09
C TRP A 70 -15.50 18.35 14.65
N ASN A 71 -14.86 18.96 13.65
CA ASN A 71 -15.02 18.56 12.26
C ASN A 71 -14.50 17.14 12.02
N VAL A 72 -13.40 16.75 12.67
CA VAL A 72 -12.93 15.36 12.66
C VAL A 72 -13.95 14.42 13.29
N VAL A 73 -14.45 14.74 14.50
CA VAL A 73 -15.46 13.91 15.20
C VAL A 73 -16.72 13.72 14.35
N LYS A 74 -17.25 14.79 13.75
CA LYS A 74 -18.41 14.70 12.84
C LYS A 74 -18.16 13.79 11.65
N SER A 75 -16.94 13.81 11.11
CA SER A 75 -16.53 13.00 9.95
C SER A 75 -16.29 11.51 10.27
N LEU A 76 -16.29 11.11 11.54
CA LEU A 76 -16.09 9.72 11.92
C LEU A 76 -17.22 8.86 11.30
N PRO A 77 -16.91 7.73 10.66
CA PRO A 77 -17.93 6.84 10.13
C PRO A 77 -18.72 6.15 11.26
N ASN A 78 -20.01 5.95 11.03
CA ASN A 78 -20.87 5.14 11.92
C ASN A 78 -20.67 3.64 11.63
N GLY A 79 -21.02 2.78 12.60
CA GLY A 79 -20.98 1.33 12.49
C GLY A 79 -19.57 0.74 12.37
N LYS A 80 -18.53 1.49 12.77
CA LYS A 80 -17.15 1.00 12.80
C LYS A 80 -16.77 0.51 14.20
N SER A 81 -15.95 -0.54 14.22
CA SER A 81 -15.44 -1.15 15.44
C SER A 81 -14.64 -0.13 16.27
N PRO A 82 -14.81 -0.13 17.60
CA PRO A 82 -14.01 0.69 18.50
C PRO A 82 -12.59 0.14 18.67
N GLY A 83 -11.78 0.88 19.43
CA GLY A 83 -10.51 0.37 19.94
C GLY A 83 -10.71 -0.51 21.18
N LEU A 84 -9.69 -0.58 22.04
CA LEU A 84 -9.73 -1.31 23.31
C LEU A 84 -10.64 -0.62 24.35
N ASP A 85 -10.90 0.67 24.19
CA ASP A 85 -11.71 1.48 25.09
C ASP A 85 -13.22 1.39 24.82
N ASP A 86 -13.64 0.60 23.83
CA ASP A 86 -15.02 0.37 23.41
C ASP A 86 -15.81 1.64 23.00
N PHE A 87 -15.18 2.81 22.93
CA PHE A 87 -15.82 4.04 22.49
C PHE A 87 -15.90 4.11 20.96
N THR A 88 -17.13 4.18 20.44
CA THR A 88 -17.41 4.25 19.00
C THR A 88 -17.54 5.69 18.49
N GLY A 89 -17.61 5.88 17.17
CA GLY A 89 -17.78 7.22 16.59
C GLY A 89 -19.08 7.89 17.02
N GLU A 90 -20.14 7.10 17.19
CA GLU A 90 -21.44 7.51 17.71
C GLU A 90 -21.35 8.02 19.14
N PHE A 91 -20.56 7.37 19.99
CA PHE A 91 -20.31 7.84 21.35
C PHE A 91 -19.76 9.28 21.34
N TYR A 92 -18.68 9.53 20.59
CA TYR A 92 -18.10 10.87 20.52
C TYR A 92 -19.06 11.89 19.93
N LYS A 93 -19.85 11.52 18.91
CA LYS A 93 -20.82 12.45 18.30
C LYS A 93 -21.96 12.81 19.24
N TYR A 94 -22.49 11.84 19.97
CA TYR A 94 -23.64 12.03 20.86
C TYR A 94 -23.23 12.74 22.16
N TYR A 95 -22.18 12.26 22.80
CA TYR A 95 -21.73 12.75 24.11
C TYR A 95 -20.69 13.88 24.03
N TRP A 96 -20.39 14.43 22.84
CA TRP A 96 -19.39 15.49 22.67
C TRP A 96 -19.57 16.65 23.65
N HIS A 97 -20.81 17.10 23.83
CA HIS A 97 -21.18 18.20 24.72
C HIS A 97 -20.80 17.97 26.19
N LEU A 98 -20.57 16.72 26.61
CA LEU A 98 -20.12 16.37 27.96
C LEU A 98 -18.59 16.22 28.06
N ILE A 99 -17.92 15.79 26.99
CA ILE A 99 -16.51 15.37 27.04
C ILE A 99 -15.54 16.34 26.35
N PHE A 100 -16.04 17.33 25.60
CA PHE A 100 -15.19 18.15 24.73
C PHE A 100 -14.16 18.97 25.51
N GLU A 101 -14.48 19.46 26.70
CA GLU A 101 -13.55 20.27 27.51
C GLU A 101 -12.33 19.45 27.92
N ASP A 102 -12.54 18.29 28.54
CA ASP A 102 -11.47 17.36 28.93
C ASP A 102 -10.66 16.88 27.73
N PHE A 103 -11.34 16.58 26.62
CA PHE A 103 -10.69 16.16 25.39
C PHE A 103 -9.81 17.27 24.81
N MET A 104 -10.30 18.51 24.79
CA MET A 104 -9.53 19.66 24.30
C MET A 104 -8.34 19.99 25.22
N ASN A 105 -8.50 19.86 26.53
CA ASN A 105 -7.38 19.99 27.48
C ASN A 105 -6.27 18.97 27.15
N CYS A 106 -6.62 17.70 26.90
CA CYS A 106 -5.66 16.69 26.45
C CYS A 106 -4.98 17.06 25.12
N MET A 107 -5.73 17.62 24.15
CA MET A 107 -5.17 18.08 22.86
C MET A 107 -4.21 19.27 23.03
N HIS A 108 -4.50 20.18 23.96
CA HIS A 108 -3.65 21.32 24.29
C HIS A 108 -2.38 20.89 25.03
N ASP A 109 -2.48 19.95 25.97
CA ASP A 109 -1.32 19.37 26.64
C ASP A 109 -0.41 18.62 25.66
N PHE A 110 -1.00 17.88 24.71
CA PHE A 110 -0.23 17.27 23.62
C PHE A 110 0.47 18.32 22.75
N HIS A 111 -0.21 19.41 22.41
CA HIS A 111 0.36 20.50 21.61
C HIS A 111 1.54 21.16 22.32
N GLN A 112 1.36 21.56 23.59
CA GLN A 112 2.33 22.35 24.35
C GLN A 112 3.49 21.51 24.88
N ASN A 113 3.20 20.31 25.38
CA ASN A 113 4.14 19.50 26.14
C ASN A 113 4.53 18.20 25.44
N ASN A 114 3.97 17.91 24.25
CA ASN A 114 4.14 16.64 23.54
C ASN A 114 3.73 15.42 24.39
N MET A 115 2.78 15.61 25.31
CA MET A 115 2.29 14.57 26.22
C MET A 115 1.05 13.89 25.62
N LEU A 116 1.23 12.68 25.11
CA LEU A 116 0.14 11.82 24.66
C LEU A 116 -0.32 10.94 25.84
N PRO A 117 -1.61 10.94 26.21
CA PRO A 117 -2.12 10.00 27.21
C PRO A 117 -1.79 8.56 26.82
N ARG A 118 -1.19 7.80 27.73
CA ARG A 118 -0.66 6.46 27.43
C ARG A 118 -1.71 5.52 26.86
N ASP A 119 -2.93 5.60 27.38
CA ASP A 119 -4.03 4.74 26.95
C ASP A 119 -4.56 5.11 25.57
N TRP A 120 -4.34 6.34 25.07
CA TRP A 120 -4.71 6.68 23.70
C TRP A 120 -3.92 5.84 22.69
N ASN A 121 -2.63 5.60 22.96
CA ASN A 121 -1.74 4.92 22.01
C ASN A 121 -1.71 3.40 22.15
N LYS A 122 -2.65 2.80 22.89
CA LYS A 122 -2.86 1.34 22.88
C LYS A 122 -3.57 0.94 21.60
N THR A 123 -3.04 -0.07 20.92
CA THR A 123 -3.55 -0.54 19.63
C THR A 123 -3.74 -2.05 19.63
N VAL A 124 -4.92 -2.51 19.25
CA VAL A 124 -5.20 -3.95 19.08
C VAL A 124 -5.01 -4.34 17.62
N LEU A 125 -4.25 -5.40 17.37
CA LEU A 125 -4.03 -5.96 16.04
C LEU A 125 -5.03 -7.09 15.79
N SER A 126 -5.89 -6.90 14.80
CA SER A 126 -6.78 -7.95 14.26
C SER A 126 -6.25 -8.42 12.91
N PHE A 127 -6.45 -9.69 12.58
CA PHE A 127 -5.79 -10.31 11.43
C PHE A 127 -6.77 -10.72 10.32
N ILE A 128 -6.48 -10.28 9.10
CA ILE A 128 -7.26 -10.62 7.89
C ILE A 128 -6.41 -11.51 6.98
N PRO A 129 -6.88 -12.70 6.57
CA PRO A 129 -6.21 -13.55 5.59
C PRO A 129 -5.94 -12.81 4.28
N LYS A 130 -4.71 -12.89 3.75
CA LYS A 130 -4.35 -12.34 2.43
C LYS A 130 -4.64 -13.33 1.30
N VAL A 131 -4.64 -14.61 1.60
CA VAL A 131 -4.76 -15.71 0.63
C VAL A 131 -5.77 -16.74 1.13
N ARG A 132 -6.37 -17.50 0.21
CA ARG A 132 -7.16 -18.67 0.57
C ARG A 132 -6.22 -19.70 1.21
N ASN A 133 -6.67 -20.36 2.27
CA ASN A 133 -5.87 -21.33 3.05
C ASN A 133 -4.60 -20.73 3.69
N SER A 134 -4.68 -19.52 4.27
CA SER A 134 -3.59 -18.93 5.06
C SER A 134 -3.07 -19.92 6.10
N SER A 135 -1.76 -20.17 6.04
CA SER A 135 -1.11 -21.20 6.86
C SER A 135 -0.04 -20.59 7.74
N GLY A 136 0.76 -19.65 7.24
CA GLY A 136 1.77 -18.94 8.02
C GLY A 136 1.26 -17.62 8.59
N VAL A 137 1.89 -17.14 9.67
CA VAL A 137 1.59 -15.80 10.25
C VAL A 137 1.72 -14.68 9.20
N GLY A 138 2.69 -14.80 8.29
CA GLY A 138 2.91 -13.83 7.20
C GLY A 138 1.79 -13.74 6.16
N ASP A 139 0.93 -14.76 6.09
CA ASP A 139 -0.24 -14.83 5.20
C ASP A 139 -1.39 -13.97 5.71
N PHE A 140 -1.27 -13.42 6.92
CA PHE A 140 -2.25 -12.54 7.50
C PHE A 140 -1.81 -11.08 7.39
N ARG A 141 -2.80 -10.20 7.26
CA ARG A 141 -2.66 -8.76 7.23
C ARG A 141 -3.09 -8.20 8.58
N PRO A 142 -2.22 -7.45 9.28
CA PRO A 142 -2.61 -6.82 10.53
C PRO A 142 -3.47 -5.60 10.21
N ILE A 143 -4.58 -5.47 10.94
CA ILE A 143 -5.41 -4.27 11.00
C ILE A 143 -5.28 -3.71 12.41
N ALA A 144 -4.82 -2.47 12.49
CA ALA A 144 -4.66 -1.74 13.73
C ALA A 144 -5.99 -1.11 14.14
N LEU A 145 -6.58 -1.65 15.20
CA LEU A 145 -7.72 -1.08 15.92
C LEU A 145 -7.17 -0.13 16.99
N CYS A 146 -6.96 1.13 16.60
CA CYS A 146 -6.54 2.18 17.52
C CYS A 146 -7.75 2.74 18.28
N ASN A 147 -7.53 3.16 19.52
CA ASN A 147 -8.53 3.90 20.30
C ASN A 147 -8.98 5.15 19.56
N LEU A 148 -10.28 5.45 19.63
CA LEU A 148 -10.86 6.54 18.82
C LEU A 148 -10.34 7.91 19.25
N SER A 149 -10.04 8.11 20.54
CA SER A 149 -9.34 9.31 21.03
C SER A 149 -8.05 9.57 20.26
N TYR A 150 -7.22 8.53 20.09
CA TYR A 150 -6.00 8.63 19.29
C TYR A 150 -6.30 8.85 17.81
N ARG A 151 -7.29 8.15 17.25
CA ARG A 151 -7.66 8.32 15.83
C ARG A 151 -8.13 9.73 15.50
N ILE A 152 -8.79 10.41 16.44
CA ILE A 152 -9.18 11.81 16.28
C ILE A 152 -7.92 12.69 16.18
N LEU A 153 -6.98 12.55 17.14
CA LEU A 153 -5.69 13.26 17.09
C LEU A 153 -4.91 12.96 15.81
N SER A 154 -4.76 11.68 15.46
CA SER A 154 -4.00 11.26 14.29
C SER A 154 -4.67 11.74 12.99
N LYS A 155 -6.00 11.85 12.95
CA LYS A 155 -6.73 12.43 11.83
C LYS A 155 -6.52 13.94 11.72
N CYS A 156 -6.45 14.68 12.82
CA CYS A 156 -6.08 16.11 12.79
C CYS A 156 -4.68 16.29 12.17
N LEU A 157 -3.68 15.52 12.64
CA LEU A 157 -2.33 15.55 12.09
C LEU A 157 -2.29 15.13 10.61
N ALA A 158 -3.06 14.10 10.23
CA ALA A 158 -3.18 13.65 8.85
C ALA A 158 -3.78 14.73 7.94
N ASN A 159 -4.81 15.45 8.41
CA ASN A 159 -5.42 16.54 7.65
C ASN A 159 -4.44 17.71 7.46
N ARG A 160 -3.60 18.01 8.45
CA ARG A 160 -2.52 19.00 8.31
C ARG A 160 -1.47 18.56 7.28
N LEU A 161 -1.04 17.29 7.32
CA LEU A 161 -0.13 16.72 6.30
C LEU A 161 -0.74 16.75 4.90
N LYS A 162 -2.02 16.44 4.78
CA LYS A 162 -2.75 16.43 3.50
C LYS A 162 -2.66 17.77 2.77
N CYS A 163 -2.59 18.90 3.48
CA CYS A 163 -2.49 20.23 2.89
C CYS A 163 -1.09 20.53 2.31
N VAL A 164 -0.03 19.93 2.85
CA VAL A 164 1.35 20.21 2.44
C VAL A 164 1.91 19.14 1.50
N LEU A 165 1.44 17.89 1.61
CA LEU A 165 1.96 16.76 0.85
C LEU A 165 1.95 16.95 -0.68
N PRO A 166 0.91 17.54 -1.31
CA PRO A 166 0.91 17.75 -2.77
C PRO A 166 2.05 18.63 -3.29
N LYS A 167 2.64 19.47 -2.42
CA LYS A 167 3.77 20.35 -2.75
C LYS A 167 5.13 19.65 -2.61
N LEU A 168 5.17 18.52 -1.92
CA LEU A 168 6.39 17.77 -1.60
C LEU A 168 6.61 16.57 -2.50
N VAL A 169 5.53 16.04 -3.09
CA VAL A 169 5.55 14.84 -3.92
C VAL A 169 5.41 15.20 -5.41
N SER A 170 6.07 14.43 -6.27
CA SER A 170 5.96 14.54 -7.73
C SER A 170 4.50 14.46 -8.20
N TYR A 171 4.19 15.05 -9.37
CA TYR A 171 2.81 15.09 -9.88
C TYR A 171 2.27 13.68 -10.16
N GLU A 172 3.16 12.79 -10.58
CA GLU A 172 2.92 11.38 -10.90
C GLU A 172 2.58 10.54 -9.65
N GLN A 173 2.84 11.05 -8.44
CA GLN A 173 2.37 10.41 -7.21
C GLN A 173 0.86 10.68 -7.01
N SER A 174 0.02 9.77 -7.49
CA SER A 174 -1.45 9.90 -7.40
C SER A 174 -2.02 9.39 -6.07
N ALA A 175 -1.48 8.31 -5.51
CA ALA A 175 -2.05 7.64 -4.34
C ALA A 175 -2.01 8.52 -3.07
N PHE A 176 -3.16 8.61 -2.38
CA PHE A 176 -3.38 9.38 -1.15
C PHE A 176 -3.19 10.91 -1.27
N ILE A 177 -3.14 11.44 -2.50
CA ILE A 177 -3.12 12.88 -2.76
C ILE A 177 -4.50 13.31 -3.23
N GLN A 178 -5.07 14.34 -2.57
CA GLN A 178 -6.39 14.84 -2.93
C GLN A 178 -6.39 15.44 -4.33
N GLY A 179 -7.40 15.09 -5.13
CA GLY A 179 -7.59 15.63 -6.47
C GLY A 179 -6.72 14.95 -7.55
N ARG A 180 -5.97 13.90 -7.22
CA ARG A 180 -5.24 13.08 -8.19
C ARG A 180 -5.93 11.74 -8.37
N SER A 181 -6.04 11.28 -9.61
CA SER A 181 -6.64 9.99 -9.96
C SER A 181 -5.58 8.97 -10.32
N ILE A 182 -5.81 7.70 -9.97
CA ILE A 182 -4.96 6.61 -10.46
C ILE A 182 -5.10 6.41 -11.98
N HIS A 183 -6.25 6.81 -12.55
CA HIS A 183 -6.49 6.71 -13.99
C HIS A 183 -5.51 7.55 -14.81
N ASP A 184 -5.10 8.71 -14.31
CA ASP A 184 -4.10 9.58 -14.96
C ASP A 184 -2.77 8.84 -15.11
N ASN A 185 -2.35 8.10 -14.08
CA ASN A 185 -1.12 7.31 -14.10
C ASN A 185 -1.21 6.13 -15.07
N ILE A 186 -2.38 5.50 -15.20
CA ILE A 186 -2.61 4.40 -16.15
C ILE A 186 -2.46 4.92 -17.58
N LEU A 187 -3.10 6.05 -17.89
CA LEU A 187 -3.00 6.70 -19.20
C LEU A 187 -1.55 7.13 -19.51
N LEU A 188 -0.86 7.75 -18.54
CA LEU A 188 0.54 8.12 -18.70
C LEU A 188 1.43 6.91 -18.98
N ALA A 189 1.25 5.80 -18.26
CA ALA A 189 2.01 4.57 -18.51
C ALA A 189 1.73 3.99 -19.91
N GLN A 190 0.48 4.07 -20.39
CA GLN A 190 0.09 3.66 -21.73
C GLN A 190 0.73 4.53 -22.81
N GLU A 191 0.72 5.86 -22.66
CA GLU A 191 1.37 6.80 -23.58
C GLU A 191 2.89 6.61 -23.61
N ILE A 192 3.52 6.37 -22.46
CA ILE A 192 4.95 6.02 -22.40
C ILE A 192 5.22 4.72 -23.16
N ALA A 193 4.42 3.67 -22.96
CA ALA A 193 4.59 2.41 -23.68
C ALA A 193 4.34 2.58 -25.19
N HIS A 194 3.33 3.35 -25.59
CA HIS A 194 3.00 3.62 -26.98
C HIS A 194 4.10 4.44 -27.67
N SER A 195 4.61 5.49 -27.03
CA SER A 195 5.70 6.32 -27.58
C SER A 195 7.00 5.54 -27.73
N MET A 196 7.34 4.66 -26.77
CA MET A 196 8.46 3.72 -26.91
C MET A 196 8.30 2.85 -28.15
N TYR A 197 7.09 2.33 -28.37
CA TYR A 197 6.76 1.47 -29.50
C TYR A 197 6.78 2.20 -30.86
N ALA A 198 6.20 3.40 -30.92
CA ALA A 198 6.06 4.18 -32.15
C ALA A 198 7.37 4.90 -32.56
N SER A 199 8.32 5.04 -31.63
CA SER A 199 9.58 5.72 -31.93
C SER A 199 10.42 4.97 -32.97
N LYS A 200 11.04 5.72 -33.89
CA LYS A 200 12.03 5.19 -34.85
C LYS A 200 13.45 5.23 -34.29
N CYS A 201 13.60 5.44 -32.98
CA CYS A 201 14.90 5.57 -32.34
C CYS A 201 15.65 4.23 -32.41
N LYS A 202 16.92 4.27 -32.84
CA LYS A 202 17.79 3.09 -32.89
C LYS A 202 18.19 2.56 -31.51
N ASN A 203 17.97 3.35 -30.45
CA ASN A 203 18.36 3.00 -29.10
C ASN A 203 17.22 2.22 -28.41
N PRO A 204 17.53 1.11 -27.72
CA PRO A 204 16.53 0.34 -26.99
C PRO A 204 15.98 1.14 -25.79
N TYR A 205 14.66 1.06 -25.58
CA TYR A 205 13.99 1.58 -24.39
C TYR A 205 13.98 0.55 -23.26
N VAL A 206 13.95 1.02 -22.03
CA VAL A 206 13.81 0.19 -20.83
C VAL A 206 12.70 0.76 -19.96
N MET A 207 11.79 -0.10 -19.50
CA MET A 207 10.80 0.22 -18.47
C MET A 207 11.18 -0.51 -17.18
N ILE A 208 11.25 0.24 -16.07
CA ILE A 208 11.61 -0.29 -14.76
C ILE A 208 10.37 -0.26 -13.86
N LYS A 209 9.97 -1.42 -13.35
CA LYS A 209 8.92 -1.55 -12.33
C LYS A 209 9.58 -1.79 -10.98
N ILE A 210 9.40 -0.86 -10.04
CA ILE A 210 9.89 -0.98 -8.67
C ILE A 210 8.68 -1.27 -7.78
N ASP A 211 8.70 -2.41 -7.09
CA ASP A 211 7.72 -2.75 -6.07
C ASP A 211 8.39 -2.85 -4.70
N LEU A 212 7.82 -2.16 -3.72
CA LEU A 212 8.38 -2.07 -2.38
C LEU A 212 7.71 -3.12 -1.49
N ALA A 213 8.47 -4.16 -1.15
CA ALA A 213 7.96 -5.27 -0.37
C ALA A 213 7.54 -4.84 1.06
N LYS A 214 6.25 -4.97 1.38
CA LYS A 214 5.69 -4.77 2.73
C LYS A 214 6.07 -3.44 3.38
N VAL A 215 5.99 -2.33 2.63
CA VAL A 215 6.36 -0.98 3.12
C VAL A 215 5.71 -0.65 4.46
N TYR A 216 4.41 -0.89 4.63
CA TYR A 216 3.75 -0.60 5.90
C TYR A 216 4.34 -1.40 7.07
N ASP A 217 4.84 -2.61 6.87
CA ASP A 217 5.40 -3.41 7.96
C ASP A 217 6.88 -3.09 8.23
N LYS A 218 7.61 -2.56 7.22
CA LYS A 218 9.07 -2.45 7.22
C LYS A 218 9.63 -1.03 7.27
N VAL A 219 8.80 0.00 7.13
CA VAL A 219 9.27 1.40 7.14
C VAL A 219 9.82 1.77 8.52
N SER A 220 11.11 2.12 8.56
CA SER A 220 11.79 2.65 9.74
C SER A 220 11.23 4.01 10.14
N TRP A 221 10.95 4.19 11.43
CA TRP A 221 10.44 5.45 11.97
C TRP A 221 11.49 6.54 11.90
N ASP A 222 12.75 6.22 12.21
CA ASP A 222 13.87 7.17 12.07
C ASP A 222 13.95 7.69 10.62
N SER A 223 13.76 6.81 9.64
CA SER A 223 13.75 7.22 8.23
C SER A 223 12.64 8.22 7.91
N ILE A 224 11.43 8.01 8.45
CA ILE A 224 10.32 8.97 8.31
C ILE A 224 10.72 10.32 8.94
N LEU A 225 11.22 10.30 10.17
CA LEU A 225 11.57 11.53 10.90
C LEU A 225 12.68 12.30 10.17
N THR A 226 13.69 11.61 9.63
CA THR A 226 14.76 12.25 8.87
C THR A 226 14.25 12.81 7.53
N ILE A 227 13.34 12.13 6.83
CA ILE A 227 12.69 12.67 5.62
C ILE A 227 11.89 13.93 5.95
N LEU A 228 11.09 13.92 7.02
CA LEU A 228 10.33 15.11 7.44
C LEU A 228 11.27 16.28 7.78
N LYS A 229 12.39 16.00 8.46
CA LYS A 229 13.42 17.00 8.74
C LYS A 229 14.03 17.57 7.46
N ALA A 230 14.34 16.72 6.48
CA ALA A 230 14.89 17.14 5.19
C ALA A 230 13.88 17.95 4.35
N CYS A 231 12.58 17.67 4.49
CA CYS A 231 11.49 18.47 3.92
C CYS A 231 11.19 19.77 4.69
N ASN A 232 12.01 20.14 5.67
CA ASN A 232 11.89 21.36 6.48
C ASN A 232 10.63 21.43 7.37
N PHE A 233 10.12 20.28 7.82
CA PHE A 233 9.05 20.27 8.81
C PHE A 233 9.51 20.85 10.15
N PRO A 234 8.64 21.58 10.89
CA PRO A 234 8.97 22.08 12.21
C PRO A 234 9.32 20.93 13.16
N SER A 235 10.36 21.12 13.98
CA SER A 235 10.79 20.13 14.99
C SER A 235 9.65 19.73 15.93
N VAL A 236 8.79 20.67 16.30
CA VAL A 236 7.59 20.43 17.12
C VAL A 236 6.65 19.41 16.45
N PHE A 237 6.37 19.58 15.15
CA PHE A 237 5.52 18.65 14.41
C PHE A 237 6.18 17.28 14.27
N ILE A 238 7.49 17.23 14.00
CA ILE A 238 8.26 15.99 13.94
C ILE A 238 8.20 15.24 15.28
N ASN A 239 8.29 15.97 16.40
CA ASN A 239 8.18 15.40 17.74
C ASN A 239 6.78 14.83 18.01
N TRP A 240 5.71 15.48 17.55
CA TRP A 240 4.35 14.93 17.63
C TRP A 240 4.20 13.62 16.86
N ILE A 241 4.76 13.55 15.64
CA ILE A 241 4.78 12.31 14.83
C ILE A 241 5.60 11.24 15.55
N ASN A 242 6.76 11.58 16.10
CA ASN A 242 7.60 10.64 16.86
C ASN A 242 6.86 10.11 18.09
N SER A 243 6.15 10.95 18.85
CA SER A 243 5.33 10.49 19.99
C SER A 243 4.24 9.52 19.55
N CYS A 244 3.55 9.82 18.44
CA CYS A 244 2.52 8.94 17.88
C CYS A 244 3.06 7.55 17.50
N LEU A 245 4.29 7.48 16.98
CA LEU A 245 4.93 6.24 16.56
C LEU A 245 5.57 5.50 17.75
N SER A 246 6.44 6.17 18.51
CA SER A 246 7.32 5.56 19.52
C SER A 246 6.64 5.12 20.81
N THR A 247 5.49 5.70 21.16
CA THR A 247 4.79 5.40 22.44
C THR A 247 3.71 4.34 22.30
N VAL A 248 3.59 3.70 21.14
CA VAL A 248 2.55 2.70 20.86
C VAL A 248 2.81 1.41 21.65
N ASP A 249 1.73 0.86 22.21
CA ASP A 249 1.71 -0.48 22.79
C ASP A 249 0.71 -1.33 21.99
N PHE A 250 1.17 -2.45 21.45
CA PHE A 250 0.38 -3.37 20.64
C PHE A 250 -0.07 -4.60 21.42
N ALA A 251 -1.24 -5.13 21.11
CA ALA A 251 -1.66 -6.47 21.52
C ALA A 251 -2.34 -7.18 20.34
N CYS A 252 -2.15 -8.48 20.20
CA CYS A 252 -2.81 -9.29 19.19
C CYS A 252 -4.18 -9.77 19.69
N LEU A 253 -5.21 -9.70 18.84
CA LEU A 253 -6.53 -10.27 19.08
C LEU A 253 -6.76 -11.43 18.12
N LEU A 254 -6.84 -12.65 18.65
CA LEU A 254 -7.13 -13.86 17.88
C LEU A 254 -8.24 -14.64 18.56
N ASN A 255 -9.24 -15.09 17.81
CA ASN A 255 -10.37 -15.89 18.31
C ASN A 255 -10.97 -15.33 19.63
N ASN A 256 -11.11 -14.01 19.74
CA ASN A 256 -11.60 -13.27 20.92
C ASN A 256 -10.71 -13.34 22.17
N LYS A 257 -9.46 -13.80 22.05
CA LYS A 257 -8.46 -13.71 23.12
C LYS A 257 -7.42 -12.65 22.78
N LEU A 258 -7.16 -11.77 23.75
CA LEU A 258 -6.13 -10.74 23.65
C LEU A 258 -4.79 -11.28 24.17
N SER A 259 -3.70 -11.00 23.45
CA SER A 259 -2.35 -11.26 23.95
C SER A 259 -1.97 -10.27 25.05
N HIS A 260 -0.83 -10.52 25.69
CA HIS A 260 -0.15 -9.46 26.41
C HIS A 260 0.23 -8.29 25.49
N PHE A 261 0.41 -7.11 26.07
CA PHE A 261 0.94 -5.96 25.32
C PHE A 261 2.45 -6.12 25.06
N PHE A 262 2.89 -5.71 23.88
CA PHE A 262 4.27 -5.63 23.43
C PHE A 262 4.53 -4.28 22.73
N GLY A 263 5.80 -3.85 22.68
CA GLY A 263 6.18 -2.51 22.23
C GLY A 263 6.86 -1.72 23.36
N SER A 264 6.40 -0.49 23.61
CA SER A 264 7.04 0.48 24.53
C SER A 264 7.39 -0.11 25.91
N LYS A 265 6.55 -1.01 26.44
CA LYS A 265 6.71 -1.57 27.80
C LYS A 265 7.66 -2.76 27.98
N ARG A 266 8.19 -3.40 26.92
CA ARG A 266 8.96 -4.66 27.05
C ARG A 266 10.48 -4.53 26.84
N GLY A 267 11.02 -3.32 26.82
CA GLY A 267 12.45 -3.10 26.53
C GLY A 267 12.85 -3.35 25.06
N LEU A 268 11.91 -3.85 24.25
CA LEU A 268 11.97 -3.94 22.80
C LEU A 268 11.06 -2.85 22.22
N SER A 269 11.58 -1.62 22.14
CA SER A 269 10.87 -0.55 21.43
C SER A 269 10.70 -0.99 19.98
N SER A 270 9.47 -0.99 19.48
CA SER A 270 9.25 -1.00 18.03
C SER A 270 9.97 0.20 17.42
N LYS A 271 10.54 0.03 16.23
CA LYS A 271 11.34 1.04 15.54
C LYS A 271 10.95 1.21 14.08
N ARG A 272 10.06 0.33 13.59
CA ARG A 272 9.54 0.35 12.23
C ARG A 272 8.12 -0.18 12.20
N GLY A 273 7.41 0.10 11.11
CA GLY A 273 6.04 -0.33 10.89
C GLY A 273 5.01 0.79 11.08
N LEU A 274 4.11 0.95 10.14
CA LEU A 274 3.02 1.91 10.15
C LEU A 274 1.70 1.16 10.38
N ARG A 275 0.84 1.75 11.22
CA ARG A 275 -0.43 1.13 11.62
C ARG A 275 -1.42 1.13 10.48
N GLN A 276 -1.80 -0.05 10.04
CA GLN A 276 -2.79 -0.17 9.00
C GLN A 276 -4.21 0.02 9.57
N GLY A 277 -4.81 1.18 9.31
CA GLY A 277 -6.09 1.59 9.89
C GLY A 277 -6.01 2.96 10.58
N ASP A 278 -4.79 3.42 10.86
CA ASP A 278 -4.51 4.77 11.37
C ASP A 278 -4.56 5.81 10.23
N PRO A 279 -5.39 6.87 10.34
CA PRO A 279 -5.45 7.95 9.36
C PRO A 279 -4.12 8.61 9.00
N LEU A 280 -3.15 8.62 9.91
CA LEU A 280 -1.85 9.26 9.71
C LEU A 280 -0.91 8.41 8.83
N SER A 281 -1.00 7.09 8.98
CA SER A 281 -0.07 6.12 8.37
C SER A 281 0.01 6.18 6.84
N PRO A 282 -1.09 6.35 6.07
CA PRO A 282 -1.01 6.49 4.62
C PRO A 282 -0.17 7.69 4.17
N TYR A 283 -0.32 8.84 4.82
CA TYR A 283 0.41 10.07 4.46
C TYR A 283 1.91 9.93 4.72
N LEU A 284 2.30 9.39 5.88
CA LEU A 284 3.70 9.09 6.19
C LEU A 284 4.29 8.07 5.20
N GLY A 285 3.51 7.03 4.88
CA GLY A 285 3.90 6.04 3.90
C GLY A 285 4.05 6.62 2.49
N THR A 286 3.23 7.58 2.09
CA THR A 286 3.36 8.28 0.79
C THR A 286 4.58 9.18 0.78
N SER A 287 4.82 9.99 1.83
CA SER A 287 6.03 10.81 1.94
C SER A 287 7.29 9.97 1.82
N TYR A 288 7.34 8.83 2.51
CA TYR A 288 8.45 7.89 2.46
C TYR A 288 8.66 7.30 1.06
N ARG A 289 7.59 6.84 0.40
CA ARG A 289 7.69 6.25 -0.95
C ARG A 289 8.12 7.27 -2.00
N SER A 290 7.53 8.47 -1.98
CA SER A 290 7.88 9.54 -2.92
C SER A 290 9.35 9.91 -2.77
N ALA A 291 9.82 10.08 -1.53
CA ALA A 291 11.24 10.34 -1.26
C ALA A 291 12.16 9.30 -1.90
N ILE A 292 11.84 8.01 -1.86
CA ILE A 292 12.66 6.97 -2.50
C ILE A 292 12.60 7.10 -4.02
N ILE A 293 11.39 7.09 -4.58
CA ILE A 293 11.16 6.98 -6.02
C ILE A 293 11.69 8.23 -6.73
N ASP A 294 11.37 9.42 -6.21
CA ASP A 294 11.79 10.69 -6.80
C ASP A 294 13.31 10.81 -6.82
N ASN A 295 13.98 10.35 -5.75
CA ASN A 295 15.44 10.35 -5.70
C ASN A 295 16.06 9.31 -6.65
N CYS A 296 15.50 8.10 -6.76
CA CYS A 296 15.94 7.13 -7.76
C CYS A 296 15.86 7.72 -9.18
N CYS A 297 14.73 8.35 -9.52
CA CYS A 297 14.54 9.02 -10.80
C CYS A 297 15.54 10.17 -11.02
N TRP A 298 15.79 10.98 -9.99
CA TRP A 298 16.78 12.06 -10.06
C TRP A 298 18.19 11.54 -10.32
N TYR A 299 18.64 10.48 -9.63
CA TYR A 299 19.96 9.89 -9.87
C TYR A 299 20.10 9.31 -11.28
N ILE A 300 19.05 8.63 -11.78
CA ILE A 300 19.02 8.14 -13.18
C ILE A 300 19.18 9.32 -14.15
N TRP A 301 18.40 10.39 -13.95
CA TRP A 301 18.45 11.56 -14.81
C TRP A 301 19.79 12.29 -14.74
N HIS A 302 20.34 12.48 -13.54
CA HIS A 302 21.60 13.16 -13.32
C HIS A 302 22.76 12.39 -13.97
N ALA A 303 22.82 11.08 -13.76
CA ALA A 303 23.84 10.23 -14.36
C ALA A 303 23.73 10.18 -15.89
N ARG A 304 22.51 10.17 -16.46
CA ARG A 304 22.30 10.32 -17.91
C ARG A 304 22.88 11.65 -18.40
N ASN A 305 22.58 12.75 -17.73
CA ASN A 305 23.04 14.08 -18.17
C ASN A 305 24.55 14.24 -18.07
N LEU A 306 25.19 13.71 -17.02
CA LEU A 306 26.65 13.66 -16.93
C LEU A 306 27.26 12.88 -18.11
N LEU A 307 26.63 11.77 -18.51
CA LEU A 307 27.07 10.98 -19.66
C LEU A 307 26.90 11.71 -20.99
N VAL A 308 25.78 12.40 -21.18
CA VAL A 308 25.45 13.11 -22.43
C VAL A 308 26.24 14.41 -22.58
N HIS A 309 26.44 15.16 -21.50
CA HIS A 309 26.97 16.52 -21.55
C HIS A 309 28.41 16.66 -21.05
N GLU A 310 28.90 15.78 -20.17
CA GLU A 310 30.28 15.84 -19.64
C GLU A 310 31.20 14.75 -20.19
N VAL A 311 30.72 13.91 -21.12
CA VAL A 311 31.49 12.82 -21.79
C VAL A 311 32.15 11.86 -20.78
N ARG A 312 31.58 11.71 -19.58
CA ARG A 312 31.98 10.67 -18.64
C ARG A 312 31.22 9.39 -18.96
N GLN A 313 31.91 8.39 -19.52
CA GLN A 313 31.32 7.08 -19.77
C GLN A 313 31.00 6.38 -18.45
N HIS A 314 29.71 6.29 -18.13
CA HIS A 314 29.21 5.26 -17.23
C HIS A 314 28.66 4.11 -18.06
N ILE A 315 29.28 2.94 -17.89
CA ILE A 315 28.82 1.70 -18.51
C ILE A 315 27.39 1.45 -17.98
N PRO A 316 26.38 1.16 -18.81
CA PRO A 316 24.99 0.96 -18.35
C PRO A 316 24.86 -0.10 -17.23
N SER A 317 25.74 -1.10 -17.22
CA SER A 317 25.84 -2.07 -16.13
C SER A 317 26.32 -1.45 -14.82
N ILE A 318 27.20 -0.45 -14.82
CA ILE A 318 27.62 0.31 -13.63
C ILE A 318 26.50 1.21 -13.15
N LEU A 319 25.74 1.86 -14.04
CA LEU A 319 24.57 2.66 -13.65
C LEU A 319 23.49 1.79 -13.00
N VAL A 320 23.16 0.66 -13.63
CA VAL A 320 22.24 -0.33 -13.05
C VAL A 320 22.82 -0.90 -11.75
N THR A 321 24.13 -1.13 -11.66
CA THR A 321 24.79 -1.55 -10.40
C THR A 321 24.81 -0.45 -9.37
N GLN A 322 24.85 0.84 -9.73
CA GLN A 322 24.80 1.97 -8.79
C GLN A 322 23.38 2.25 -8.33
N ILE A 323 22.38 2.12 -9.20
CA ILE A 323 20.96 2.19 -8.83
C ILE A 323 20.61 0.97 -7.99
N LEU A 324 21.05 -0.23 -8.40
CA LEU A 324 20.90 -1.45 -7.64
C LEU A 324 21.67 -1.39 -6.33
N ALA A 325 22.89 -0.84 -6.28
CA ALA A 325 23.66 -0.62 -5.05
C ALA A 325 23.15 0.57 -4.24
N PHE A 326 22.42 1.52 -4.83
CA PHE A 326 21.69 2.58 -4.12
C PHE A 326 20.46 1.97 -3.47
N THR A 327 19.64 1.23 -4.23
CA THR A 327 18.51 0.47 -3.70
C THR A 327 18.97 -0.62 -2.75
N GLU A 328 20.08 -1.31 -2.99
CA GLU A 328 20.65 -2.32 -2.10
C GLU A 328 21.37 -1.65 -0.95
N ALA A 329 22.07 -0.53 -1.05
CA ALA A 329 22.58 0.17 0.15
C ALA A 329 21.41 0.72 1.00
N TYR A 330 20.32 1.11 0.35
CA TYR A 330 19.06 1.49 0.98
C TYR A 330 18.35 0.26 1.62
N PHE A 331 18.29 -0.89 0.93
CA PHE A 331 17.56 -2.10 1.35
C PHE A 331 18.39 -3.11 2.17
N SER A 332 19.69 -3.23 1.93
CA SER A 332 20.66 -4.06 2.69
C SER A 332 20.96 -3.45 4.05
N LYS A 333 20.94 -2.11 4.16
CA LYS A 333 20.82 -1.49 5.48
C LYS A 333 19.48 -1.85 6.11
N MET A 334 18.38 -1.98 5.34
CA MET A 334 17.02 -2.32 5.82
C MET A 334 16.79 -3.80 6.21
N ASN A 335 17.74 -4.70 5.96
CA ASN A 335 17.67 -6.11 6.37
C ASN A 335 19.10 -6.70 6.44
N PRO A 336 19.67 -6.95 7.64
CA PRO A 336 21.00 -7.57 7.73
C PRO A 336 21.03 -9.06 7.41
N LYS A 337 19.87 -9.73 7.24
CA LYS A 337 19.80 -11.16 6.92
C LYS A 337 18.64 -11.45 5.96
N GLY A 338 18.97 -12.03 4.81
CA GLY A 338 18.01 -12.63 3.89
C GLY A 338 18.41 -12.48 2.43
N ASN A 339 19.48 -13.17 2.02
CA ASN A 339 19.71 -13.46 0.61
C ASN A 339 18.58 -14.34 0.09
N SER A 340 17.68 -13.75 -0.67
CA SER A 340 17.05 -14.42 -1.80
C SER A 340 16.91 -13.40 -2.91
N ILE A 341 17.95 -13.28 -3.72
CA ILE A 341 17.84 -12.66 -5.05
C ILE A 341 16.74 -13.47 -5.74
N SER A 342 15.54 -12.89 -5.88
CA SER A 342 14.55 -13.46 -6.77
C SER A 342 15.21 -13.51 -8.14
N LYS A 343 15.45 -14.71 -8.68
CA LYS A 343 15.91 -14.86 -10.07
C LYS A 343 15.04 -13.97 -10.93
N SER A 344 15.66 -13.03 -11.65
CA SER A 344 14.99 -12.23 -12.66
C SER A 344 14.44 -13.20 -13.70
N ILE A 345 13.15 -13.50 -13.62
CA ILE A 345 12.47 -14.23 -14.68
C ILE A 345 12.21 -13.19 -15.76
N LEU A 346 12.91 -13.32 -16.89
CA LEU A 346 12.59 -12.55 -18.08
C LEU A 346 11.23 -13.01 -18.60
N VAL A 347 10.16 -12.36 -18.16
CA VAL A 347 8.81 -12.61 -18.69
C VAL A 347 8.68 -11.84 -19.99
N LYS A 348 8.94 -12.53 -21.12
CA LYS A 348 8.73 -11.98 -22.45
C LYS A 348 7.30 -12.29 -22.90
N TRP A 349 6.46 -11.28 -23.03
CA TRP A 349 5.15 -11.42 -23.67
C TRP A 349 5.35 -11.77 -25.15
N ASN A 350 4.65 -12.79 -25.64
CA ASN A 350 4.73 -13.23 -27.03
C ASN A 350 3.40 -12.93 -27.73
N PRO A 351 3.45 -12.36 -28.96
CA PRO A 351 2.26 -12.14 -29.76
C PRO A 351 1.57 -13.47 -30.09
N PRO A 352 0.24 -13.45 -30.32
CA PRO A 352 -0.48 -14.64 -30.75
C PRO A 352 -0.06 -15.08 -32.16
N PRO A 353 -0.39 -16.32 -32.59
CA PRO A 353 -0.13 -16.81 -33.94
C PRO A 353 -0.73 -15.91 -35.03
N PHE A 354 -0.22 -15.99 -36.25
CA PHE A 354 -0.72 -15.21 -37.39
C PHE A 354 -2.25 -15.37 -37.56
N GLY A 355 -2.96 -14.24 -37.66
CA GLY A 355 -4.43 -14.21 -37.77
C GLY A 355 -5.19 -14.42 -36.46
N PHE A 356 -4.52 -14.57 -35.32
CA PHE A 356 -5.15 -14.64 -34.00
C PHE A 356 -5.11 -13.29 -33.27
N TYR A 357 -6.12 -13.03 -32.45
CA TYR A 357 -6.12 -11.95 -31.48
C TYR A 357 -5.84 -12.48 -30.08
N LYS A 358 -5.21 -11.68 -29.24
CA LYS A 358 -4.98 -11.98 -27.83
C LYS A 358 -5.69 -10.93 -26.98
N ILE A 359 -6.59 -11.39 -26.12
CA ILE A 359 -7.48 -10.56 -25.32
C ILE A 359 -7.10 -10.76 -23.86
N ASN A 360 -6.46 -9.77 -23.26
CA ASN A 360 -6.17 -9.74 -21.83
C ASN A 360 -7.35 -9.11 -21.09
N CYS A 361 -7.76 -9.72 -19.98
CA CYS A 361 -8.87 -9.23 -19.16
C CYS A 361 -8.52 -9.23 -17.69
N ASP A 362 -9.05 -8.25 -16.96
CA ASP A 362 -8.83 -8.03 -15.53
C ASP A 362 -10.09 -7.40 -14.92
N ALA A 363 -10.30 -7.64 -13.63
CA ALA A 363 -11.41 -7.10 -12.88
C ALA A 363 -10.95 -6.51 -11.53
N SER A 364 -11.46 -5.33 -11.23
CA SER A 364 -11.27 -4.68 -9.93
C SER A 364 -12.58 -4.71 -9.14
N PHE A 365 -12.52 -5.07 -7.85
CA PHE A 365 -13.69 -5.16 -6.98
C PHE A 365 -13.58 -4.20 -5.79
N ILE A 366 -14.65 -3.44 -5.54
CA ILE A 366 -14.86 -2.58 -4.38
C ILE A 366 -16.32 -2.75 -3.96
N VAL A 367 -16.57 -3.42 -2.82
CA VAL A 367 -17.88 -3.57 -2.13
C VAL A 367 -19.11 -3.39 -3.05
N ASP A 368 -19.60 -4.52 -3.57
CA ASP A 368 -20.74 -4.65 -4.49
C ASP A 368 -20.56 -4.06 -5.90
N ASP A 369 -19.45 -3.34 -6.14
CA ASP A 369 -19.13 -2.71 -7.42
C ASP A 369 -17.78 -3.16 -7.97
N GLY A 370 -17.59 -2.99 -9.29
CA GLY A 370 -16.29 -3.19 -9.89
C GLY A 370 -16.11 -2.62 -11.28
N GLY A 371 -14.86 -2.55 -11.69
CA GLY A 371 -14.45 -2.15 -13.03
C GLY A 371 -13.81 -3.32 -13.75
N LEU A 372 -14.26 -3.60 -14.97
CA LEU A 372 -13.69 -4.59 -15.87
C LEU A 372 -12.80 -3.89 -16.90
N GLY A 373 -11.62 -4.43 -17.16
CA GLY A 373 -10.69 -3.97 -18.17
C GLY A 373 -10.42 -5.05 -19.21
N VAL A 374 -10.43 -4.67 -20.49
CA VAL A 374 -10.13 -5.56 -21.61
C VAL A 374 -9.15 -4.90 -22.55
N VAL A 375 -8.12 -5.64 -22.96
CA VAL A 375 -7.10 -5.20 -23.90
C VAL A 375 -6.93 -6.25 -24.99
N VAL A 376 -7.21 -5.89 -26.24
CA VAL A 376 -7.09 -6.76 -27.41
C VAL A 376 -5.85 -6.38 -28.21
N ARG A 377 -5.02 -7.38 -28.57
CA ARG A 377 -3.86 -7.23 -29.44
C ARG A 377 -3.92 -8.19 -30.62
N SER A 378 -3.41 -7.77 -31.78
CA SER A 378 -3.26 -8.64 -32.96
C SER A 378 -2.00 -9.51 -32.90
N ASP A 379 -1.87 -10.40 -33.87
CA ASP A 379 -0.72 -11.26 -34.16
C ASP A 379 0.60 -10.52 -34.40
N ASN A 380 0.54 -9.26 -34.85
CA ASN A 380 1.71 -8.40 -34.97
C ASN A 380 2.04 -7.66 -33.64
N GLY A 381 1.28 -7.92 -32.57
CA GLY A 381 1.47 -7.34 -31.24
C GLY A 381 0.89 -5.94 -31.05
N TYR A 382 0.23 -5.37 -32.06
CA TYR A 382 -0.43 -4.07 -31.97
C TYR A 382 -1.69 -4.14 -31.11
N TYR A 383 -1.98 -3.08 -30.36
CA TYR A 383 -3.29 -2.91 -29.73
C TYR A 383 -4.35 -2.68 -30.79
N SER A 384 -5.37 -3.51 -30.79
CA SER A 384 -6.53 -3.36 -31.68
C SER A 384 -7.68 -2.65 -30.98
N PHE A 385 -7.98 -3.05 -29.74
CA PHE A 385 -9.09 -2.49 -28.97
C PHE A 385 -8.78 -2.47 -27.47
N VAL A 386 -9.34 -1.49 -26.75
CA VAL A 386 -9.31 -1.41 -25.29
C VAL A 386 -10.70 -1.04 -24.81
N LEU A 387 -11.20 -1.75 -23.81
CA LEU A 387 -12.50 -1.48 -23.21
C LEU A 387 -12.36 -1.40 -21.70
N SER A 388 -13.13 -0.50 -21.10
CA SER A 388 -13.42 -0.50 -19.69
C SER A 388 -14.92 -0.38 -19.48
N CYS A 389 -15.45 -1.12 -18.51
CA CYS A 389 -16.84 -0.98 -18.13
C CYS A 389 -17.01 -1.16 -16.62
N TYR A 390 -18.04 -0.51 -16.09
CA TYR A 390 -18.45 -0.65 -14.71
C TYR A 390 -19.53 -1.73 -14.63
N GLU A 391 -19.41 -2.64 -13.68
CA GLU A 391 -20.35 -3.72 -13.45
C GLU A 391 -20.59 -3.88 -11.94
N ILE A 392 -21.81 -4.28 -11.59
CA ILE A 392 -22.19 -4.63 -10.22
C ILE A 392 -21.87 -6.10 -10.03
N GLY A 393 -21.11 -6.43 -8.99
CA GLY A 393 -20.65 -7.79 -8.76
C GLY A 393 -20.55 -8.11 -7.28
N ASN A 394 -20.92 -9.33 -6.92
CA ASN A 394 -21.02 -9.73 -5.51
C ASN A 394 -19.67 -10.19 -4.91
N SER A 395 -18.66 -10.43 -5.75
CA SER A 395 -17.32 -10.82 -5.33
C SER A 395 -16.28 -10.52 -6.42
N ALA A 396 -15.00 -10.50 -6.03
CA ALA A 396 -13.92 -10.38 -7.00
C ALA A 396 -13.95 -11.50 -8.05
N LEU A 397 -14.23 -12.75 -7.63
CA LEU A 397 -14.33 -13.87 -8.57
C LEU A 397 -15.52 -13.72 -9.53
N HIS A 398 -16.63 -13.17 -9.06
CA HIS A 398 -17.79 -12.86 -9.89
C HIS A 398 -17.43 -11.87 -11.00
N LEU A 399 -16.69 -10.81 -10.67
CA LEU A 399 -16.26 -9.81 -11.65
C LEU A 399 -15.18 -10.34 -12.60
N GLU A 400 -14.29 -11.23 -12.14
CA GLU A 400 -13.36 -11.96 -13.02
C GLU A 400 -14.11 -12.78 -14.07
N ALA A 401 -15.16 -13.50 -13.65
CA ALA A 401 -16.01 -14.24 -14.58
C ALA A 401 -16.75 -13.31 -15.55
N MET A 402 -17.26 -12.17 -15.07
CA MET A 402 -17.89 -11.16 -15.92
C MET A 402 -16.90 -10.54 -16.93
N ALA A 403 -15.64 -10.30 -16.54
CA ALA A 403 -14.61 -9.80 -17.46
C ALA A 403 -14.41 -10.76 -18.64
N ILE A 404 -14.30 -12.07 -18.36
CA ILE A 404 -14.14 -13.09 -19.41
C ILE A 404 -15.38 -13.16 -20.30
N LYS A 405 -16.58 -13.14 -19.71
CA LYS A 405 -17.84 -13.11 -20.48
C LYS A 405 -17.92 -11.88 -21.38
N LYS A 406 -17.50 -10.71 -20.90
CA LYS A 406 -17.45 -9.47 -21.66
C LYS A 406 -16.45 -9.55 -22.82
N CYS A 407 -15.28 -10.15 -22.58
CA CYS A 407 -14.30 -10.41 -23.65
C CYS A 407 -14.86 -11.28 -24.76
N LEU A 408 -15.54 -12.37 -24.41
CA LEU A 408 -16.16 -13.27 -25.39
C LEU A 408 -17.24 -12.53 -26.19
N THR A 409 -18.14 -11.85 -25.50
CA THR A 409 -19.22 -11.08 -26.14
C THR A 409 -18.65 -10.05 -27.11
N PHE A 410 -17.64 -9.28 -26.67
CA PHE A 410 -16.98 -8.29 -27.51
C PHE A 410 -16.27 -8.92 -28.71
N ALA A 411 -15.56 -10.03 -28.52
CA ALA A 411 -14.87 -10.72 -29.61
C ALA A 411 -15.85 -11.21 -30.70
N LEU A 412 -17.02 -11.70 -30.28
CA LEU A 412 -18.11 -12.10 -31.18
C LEU A 412 -18.73 -10.91 -31.91
N GLU A 413 -19.01 -9.81 -31.21
CA GLU A 413 -19.56 -8.57 -31.80
C GLU A 413 -18.61 -7.98 -32.86
N GLN A 414 -17.31 -8.05 -32.63
CA GLN A 414 -16.29 -7.57 -33.56
C GLN A 414 -15.92 -8.60 -34.66
N ASN A 415 -16.56 -9.77 -34.66
CA ASN A 415 -16.31 -10.87 -35.61
C ASN A 415 -14.83 -11.29 -35.67
N PHE A 416 -14.16 -11.43 -34.52
CA PHE A 416 -12.78 -11.93 -34.51
C PHE A 416 -12.73 -13.39 -34.96
N PRO A 417 -11.92 -13.72 -35.99
CA PRO A 417 -11.93 -15.06 -36.58
C PRO A 417 -11.32 -16.11 -35.65
N TYR A 418 -10.26 -15.76 -34.93
CA TYR A 418 -9.61 -16.60 -33.93
C TYR A 418 -9.03 -15.73 -32.83
N PHE A 419 -9.21 -16.11 -31.57
CA PHE A 419 -8.68 -15.35 -30.45
C PHE A 419 -8.36 -16.21 -29.22
N HIS A 420 -7.44 -15.72 -28.39
CA HIS A 420 -7.12 -16.27 -27.07
C HIS A 420 -7.50 -15.27 -25.99
N ILE A 421 -8.14 -15.73 -24.91
CA ILE A 421 -8.39 -14.91 -23.73
C ILE A 421 -7.36 -15.27 -22.65
N GLU A 422 -6.73 -14.25 -22.08
CA GLU A 422 -5.77 -14.36 -20.98
C GLU A 422 -6.34 -13.64 -19.75
N THR A 423 -6.43 -14.37 -18.63
CA THR A 423 -6.79 -13.88 -17.29
C THR A 423 -5.71 -14.33 -16.30
N ASP A 424 -5.44 -13.53 -15.28
CA ASP A 424 -4.56 -13.89 -14.17
C ASP A 424 -5.30 -14.61 -13.02
N SER A 425 -6.63 -14.72 -13.12
CA SER A 425 -7.47 -15.50 -12.21
C SER A 425 -7.26 -16.99 -12.43
N LYS A 426 -6.36 -17.56 -11.62
CA LYS A 426 -6.08 -19.02 -11.62
C LYS A 426 -7.34 -19.86 -11.45
N ILE A 427 -8.30 -19.39 -10.65
CA ILE A 427 -9.57 -20.09 -10.41
C ILE A 427 -10.37 -20.17 -11.72
N MET A 428 -10.50 -19.07 -12.46
CA MET A 428 -11.18 -19.08 -13.75
C MET A 428 -10.47 -19.98 -14.76
N VAL A 429 -9.13 -19.94 -14.80
CA VAL A 429 -8.33 -20.82 -15.67
C VAL A 429 -8.57 -22.29 -15.34
N ASP A 430 -8.58 -22.66 -14.05
CA ASP A 430 -8.77 -24.04 -13.63
C ASP A 430 -10.23 -24.51 -13.86
N VAL A 431 -11.23 -23.65 -13.68
CA VAL A 431 -12.65 -23.92 -13.98
C VAL A 431 -12.89 -24.11 -15.48
N LEU A 432 -12.43 -23.19 -16.32
CA LEU A 432 -12.64 -23.24 -17.78
C LEU A 432 -11.91 -24.43 -18.43
N ASN A 433 -10.78 -24.86 -17.85
CA ASN A 433 -10.06 -26.05 -18.27
C ASN A 433 -10.58 -27.35 -17.61
N LYS A 434 -11.73 -27.32 -16.91
CA LYS A 434 -12.35 -28.48 -16.24
C LYS A 434 -11.44 -29.18 -15.22
N LYS A 435 -10.52 -28.45 -14.60
CA LYS A 435 -9.63 -28.93 -13.54
C LYS A 435 -10.21 -28.71 -12.14
N MET A 436 -11.28 -27.93 -12.04
CA MET A 436 -11.96 -27.58 -10.81
C MET A 436 -13.47 -27.55 -11.05
N GLU A 437 -14.26 -27.97 -10.07
CA GLU A 437 -15.72 -27.79 -10.09
C GLU A 437 -16.09 -26.31 -10.06
N VAL A 438 -17.18 -25.95 -10.72
CA VAL A 438 -17.63 -24.56 -10.84
C VAL A 438 -18.14 -24.08 -9.48
N PRO A 439 -17.57 -23.01 -8.90
CA PRO A 439 -18.13 -22.40 -7.70
C PRO A 439 -19.54 -21.87 -7.96
N TRP A 440 -20.46 -22.13 -7.02
CA TRP A 440 -21.87 -21.73 -7.13
C TRP A 440 -22.06 -20.22 -7.40
N GLU A 441 -21.15 -19.36 -6.93
CA GLU A 441 -21.20 -17.90 -7.10
C GLU A 441 -21.00 -17.42 -8.55
N ILE A 442 -20.45 -18.27 -9.42
CA ILE A 442 -20.20 -17.96 -10.84
C ILE A 442 -20.84 -18.97 -11.81
N ASP A 443 -21.61 -19.93 -11.31
CA ASP A 443 -22.14 -21.06 -12.10
C ASP A 443 -22.92 -20.60 -13.34
N SER A 444 -23.84 -19.64 -13.17
CA SER A 444 -24.62 -19.08 -14.27
C SER A 444 -23.75 -18.36 -15.31
N ILE A 445 -22.70 -17.65 -14.87
CA ILE A 445 -21.81 -16.88 -15.75
C ILE A 445 -20.88 -17.82 -16.51
N VAL A 446 -20.40 -18.88 -15.87
CA VAL A 446 -19.59 -19.91 -16.50
C VAL A 446 -20.39 -20.68 -17.54
N ALA A 447 -21.67 -20.97 -17.27
CA ALA A 447 -22.58 -21.55 -18.27
C ALA A 447 -22.72 -20.64 -19.51
N ASP A 448 -22.89 -19.33 -19.31
CA ASP A 448 -22.94 -18.35 -20.41
C ASP A 448 -21.60 -18.29 -21.18
N ILE A 449 -20.47 -18.32 -20.48
CA ILE A 449 -19.14 -18.35 -21.09
C ILE A 449 -18.99 -19.58 -21.99
N PHE A 450 -19.40 -20.76 -21.50
CA PHE A 450 -19.35 -21.98 -22.31
C PHE A 450 -20.27 -21.91 -23.53
N HIS A 451 -21.47 -21.34 -23.36
CA HIS A 451 -22.40 -21.13 -24.48
C HIS A 451 -21.84 -20.18 -25.53
N LEU A 452 -21.17 -19.09 -25.13
CA LEU A 452 -20.55 -18.13 -26.04
C LEU A 452 -19.24 -18.64 -26.68
N SER A 453 -18.66 -19.71 -26.14
CA SER A 453 -17.41 -20.32 -26.65
C SER A 453 -17.62 -21.48 -27.62
N MET A 454 -18.88 -21.91 -27.82
CA MET A 454 -19.31 -22.87 -28.85
C MET A 454 -19.64 -22.14 -30.14
#